data_AF-A0AAV1DF62-F1
#
_entry.id   AF-A0AAV1DF62-F1
#
_cell.length_a   1.000
_cell.length_b   1.000
_cell.length_c   1.000
_cell.angle_alpha   90.00
_cell.angle_beta   90.00
_cell.angle_gamma   90.00
#
_symmetry.space_group_name_H-M   'P 1'
#
loop_
_entity.id
_entity.type
_entity.pdbx_description
1 polymer ?
#
loop_
_entity_poly.entity_id
_entity_poly.type
_entity_poly.pdbx_seq_one_letter_code
_entity_poly.pdbx_strand_id
1 'polypeptide(L)'
;MERAIESKEEGFVPGSYEKAQMRFAHAETLVPFSCLLGLFLEGSEFELIRRSLQLPPKPSQKRNWRGSILAPFAGNNILVLYNCPAVKSSKYFVHILHNEHPVPLPQETAAPHLKHNYETLCNIQQKQPEKKHVQNWGP
;
A
#
# COMPACT_ATOMS: atom_id res chain seq x y z
N MET A 1 8.82 -2.99 -12.22
CA MET A 1 7.90 -3.14 -13.37
C MET A 1 8.45 -2.44 -14.60
N GLU A 2 8.85 -1.16 -14.50
CA GLU A 2 9.49 -0.40 -15.59
C GLU A 2 10.66 -1.15 -16.25
N ARG A 3 11.63 -1.64 -15.47
CA ARG A 3 12.74 -2.45 -16.01
C ARG A 3 12.28 -3.66 -16.86
N ALA A 4 11.18 -4.31 -16.47
CA ALA A 4 10.64 -5.45 -17.21
C ALA A 4 9.92 -5.02 -18.51
N ILE A 5 9.41 -3.79 -18.56
CA ILE A 5 8.90 -3.15 -19.78
C ILE A 5 10.08 -2.84 -20.71
N GLU A 6 11.08 -2.13 -20.21
CA GLU A 6 12.28 -1.73 -20.94
C GLU A 6 12.98 -2.95 -21.56
N SER A 7 13.27 -3.99 -20.77
CA SER A 7 13.90 -5.22 -21.29
C SER A 7 13.06 -5.90 -22.38
N LYS A 8 11.73 -5.85 -22.29
CA LYS A 8 10.85 -6.45 -23.30
C LYS A 8 10.81 -5.60 -24.58
N GLU A 9 10.81 -4.28 -24.46
CA GLU A 9 10.84 -3.35 -25.60
C GLU A 9 12.18 -3.34 -26.32
N GLU A 10 13.28 -3.49 -25.58
CA GLU A 10 14.64 -3.62 -26.13
C GLU A 10 14.92 -5.01 -26.75
N GLY A 11 13.97 -5.94 -26.67
CA GLY A 11 14.05 -7.24 -27.34
C GLY A 11 14.96 -8.25 -26.65
N PHE A 12 15.18 -8.13 -25.33
CA PHE A 12 15.98 -9.10 -24.58
C PHE A 12 15.39 -10.50 -24.67
N VAL A 13 16.26 -11.51 -24.67
CA VAL A 13 15.86 -12.92 -24.80
C VAL A 13 14.92 -13.29 -23.64
N PRO A 14 13.77 -13.92 -23.90
CA PRO A 14 12.87 -14.35 -22.83
C PRO A 14 13.60 -15.24 -21.80
N GLY A 15 13.67 -14.77 -20.55
CA GLY A 15 14.38 -15.48 -19.47
C GLY A 15 15.72 -14.85 -19.08
N SER A 16 16.23 -13.88 -19.85
CA SER A 16 17.44 -13.12 -19.48
C SER A 16 17.14 -11.95 -18.52
N TYR A 17 15.87 -11.66 -18.23
CA TYR A 17 15.43 -10.57 -17.37
C TYR A 17 14.40 -11.06 -16.35
N GLU A 18 14.34 -10.38 -15.20
CA GLU A 18 13.46 -10.74 -14.08
C GLU A 18 11.98 -10.57 -14.48
N LYS A 19 11.21 -11.66 -14.37
CA LYS A 19 9.76 -11.67 -14.67
C LYS A 19 8.87 -11.61 -13.44
N ALA A 20 9.41 -11.96 -12.28
CA ALA A 20 8.66 -12.01 -11.03
C ALA A 20 9.57 -11.66 -9.86
N GLN A 21 9.08 -10.80 -8.96
CA GLN A 21 9.72 -10.48 -7.70
C GLN A 21 8.79 -10.92 -6.56
N MET A 22 9.22 -11.92 -5.79
CA MET A 22 8.46 -12.44 -4.63
C MET A 22 9.01 -11.84 -3.35
N ARG A 23 8.14 -11.27 -2.51
CA ARG A 23 8.50 -10.72 -1.20
C ARG A 23 7.65 -11.36 -0.14
N PHE A 24 8.30 -11.81 0.93
CA PHE A 24 7.65 -12.44 2.07
C PHE A 24 7.72 -11.51 3.26
N ALA A 25 6.61 -11.34 3.95
CA ALA A 25 6.50 -10.46 5.11
C ALA A 25 5.38 -10.93 6.04
N HIS A 26 5.31 -10.32 7.22
CA HIS A 26 4.27 -10.59 8.20
C HIS A 26 2.94 -9.93 7.80
N ALA A 27 1.85 -10.36 8.44
CA ALA A 27 0.53 -9.77 8.25
C ALA A 27 0.55 -8.25 8.51
N GLU A 28 1.32 -7.82 9.50
CA GLU A 28 1.53 -6.42 9.88
C GLU A 28 2.24 -5.60 8.79
N THR A 29 2.86 -6.23 7.79
CA THR A 29 3.38 -5.55 6.60
C THR A 29 2.36 -5.58 5.46
N LEU A 30 1.64 -6.69 5.29
CA LEU A 30 0.62 -6.83 4.23
C LEU A 30 -0.57 -5.89 4.45
N VAL A 31 -1.00 -5.68 5.70
CA VAL A 31 -2.13 -4.82 6.05
C VAL A 31 -1.89 -3.37 5.61
N PRO A 32 -0.84 -2.66 6.06
CA PRO A 32 -0.59 -1.28 5.64
C PRO A 32 -0.29 -1.17 4.14
N PHE A 33 0.32 -2.20 3.53
CA PHE A 33 0.50 -2.24 2.08
C PHE A 33 -0.84 -2.30 1.33
N SER A 34 -1.78 -3.12 1.80
CA SER A 34 -3.13 -3.21 1.21
C SER A 34 -3.92 -1.90 1.40
N CYS A 35 -3.72 -1.20 2.52
CA CYS A 35 -4.26 0.15 2.73
C CYS A 35 -3.70 1.16 1.73
N LEU A 36 -2.39 1.09 1.48
CA LEU A 36 -1.70 1.98 0.55
C LEU A 36 -2.21 1.83 -0.89
N LEU A 37 -2.50 0.59 -1.29
CA LEU A 37 -3.15 0.28 -2.57
C LEU A 37 -4.64 0.69 -2.61
N GLY A 38 -5.22 0.97 -1.44
CA GLY A 38 -6.60 1.39 -1.26
C GLY A 38 -7.65 0.30 -1.49
N LEU A 39 -7.25 -0.98 -1.41
CA LEU A 39 -8.13 -2.12 -1.74
C LEU A 39 -9.37 -2.24 -0.85
N PHE A 40 -9.32 -1.65 0.35
CA PHE A 40 -10.37 -1.75 1.37
C PHE A 40 -10.82 -0.37 1.88
N LEU A 41 -10.75 0.65 1.02
CA LEU A 41 -11.15 2.01 1.40
C LEU A 41 -12.69 2.10 1.54
N GLU A 42 -13.18 2.04 2.78
CA GLU A 42 -14.58 2.30 3.12
C GLU A 42 -14.76 3.81 3.36
N GLY A 43 -15.15 4.53 2.30
CA GLY A 43 -15.10 6.00 2.26
C GLY A 43 -15.72 6.73 3.46
N SER A 44 -17.05 6.65 3.62
CA SER A 44 -17.79 7.46 4.60
C SER A 44 -17.53 7.09 6.07
N GLU A 45 -16.97 5.90 6.35
CA GLU A 45 -16.72 5.45 7.72
C GLU A 45 -15.52 6.16 8.37
N PHE A 46 -14.53 6.60 7.59
CA PHE A 46 -13.35 7.30 8.11
C PHE A 46 -13.71 8.63 8.78
N GLU A 47 -14.59 9.42 8.14
CA GLU A 47 -15.04 10.71 8.69
C GLU A 47 -15.87 10.54 9.97
N LEU A 48 -16.59 9.42 10.11
CA LEU A 48 -17.35 9.10 11.31
C LEU A 48 -16.43 8.72 12.49
N ILE A 49 -15.37 7.97 12.23
CA ILE A 49 -14.37 7.58 13.25
C ILE A 49 -13.62 8.81 13.77
N ARG A 50 -13.29 9.76 12.90
CA ARG A 50 -12.51 10.96 13.28
C ARG A 50 -13.28 11.95 14.16
N ARG A 51 -14.60 12.03 14.03
CA ARG A 51 -15.43 13.05 14.70
C ARG A 51 -16.04 12.62 16.03
N SER A 52 -15.95 11.33 16.38
CA SER A 52 -16.66 10.78 17.53
C SER A 52 -15.73 10.50 18.71
N LEU A 53 -15.94 11.18 19.84
CA LEU A 53 -15.42 10.76 21.16
C LEU A 53 -16.28 9.65 21.80
N GLN A 54 -17.41 9.32 21.18
CA GLN A 54 -18.27 8.23 21.60
C GLN A 54 -17.79 6.92 21.00
N LEU A 55 -17.94 5.83 21.75
CA LEU A 55 -17.66 4.48 21.26
C LEU A 55 -18.48 4.26 19.97
N PRO A 56 -17.83 3.94 18.84
CA PRO A 56 -18.57 3.67 17.62
C PRO A 56 -19.51 2.49 17.86
N PRO A 57 -20.71 2.50 17.23
CA PRO A 57 -21.60 1.36 17.29
C PRO A 57 -20.86 0.11 16.77
N LYS A 58 -21.29 -1.07 17.26
CA LYS A 58 -20.69 -2.34 16.83
C LYS A 58 -20.63 -2.36 15.29
N PRO A 59 -19.44 -2.56 14.70
CA PRO A 59 -19.28 -2.50 13.26
C PRO A 59 -20.24 -3.49 12.59
N SER A 60 -20.79 -3.09 11.45
CA SER A 60 -21.74 -3.92 10.71
C SER A 60 -21.15 -5.31 10.44
N GLN A 61 -21.98 -6.34 10.44
CA GLN A 61 -21.51 -7.71 10.13
C GLN A 61 -20.92 -7.82 8.70
N LYS A 62 -21.23 -6.86 7.83
CA LYS A 62 -20.84 -6.83 6.41
C LYS A 62 -19.64 -5.92 6.12
N ARG A 63 -18.83 -5.55 7.11
CA ARG A 63 -17.59 -4.78 6.85
C ARG A 63 -16.64 -5.57 5.94
N ASN A 64 -16.09 -4.91 4.93
CA ASN A 64 -15.03 -5.46 4.10
C ASN A 64 -13.69 -5.45 4.84
N TRP A 65 -13.49 -4.46 5.73
CA TRP A 65 -12.30 -4.41 6.58
C TRP A 65 -12.33 -5.47 7.69
N ARG A 66 -11.76 -6.66 7.42
CA ARG A 66 -11.65 -7.76 8.39
C ARG A 66 -10.28 -8.43 8.29
N GLY A 67 -9.60 -8.62 9.41
CA GLY A 67 -8.25 -9.23 9.43
C GLY A 67 -8.17 -10.58 8.70
N SER A 68 -9.19 -11.43 8.85
CA SER A 68 -9.27 -12.72 8.15
C SER A 68 -9.48 -12.63 6.64
N ILE A 69 -9.92 -11.47 6.13
CA ILE A 69 -10.06 -11.20 4.70
C ILE A 69 -8.78 -10.55 4.19
N LEU A 70 -8.24 -9.57 4.93
CA LEU A 70 -7.08 -8.78 4.51
C LEU A 70 -5.75 -9.53 4.57
N ALA A 71 -5.52 -10.29 5.63
CA ALA A 71 -4.27 -11.01 5.84
C ALA A 71 -4.55 -12.34 6.54
N PRO A 72 -5.26 -13.28 5.87
CA PRO A 72 -5.35 -14.65 6.34
C PRO A 72 -3.95 -15.28 6.40
N PHE A 73 -3.84 -16.45 7.03
CA PHE A 73 -2.61 -17.24 6.96
C PHE A 73 -2.24 -17.52 5.50
N ALA A 74 -0.99 -17.25 5.16
CA ALA A 74 -0.47 -17.31 3.78
C ALA A 74 -1.19 -16.40 2.77
N GLY A 75 -1.87 -15.34 3.24
CA GLY A 75 -2.46 -14.32 2.38
C GLY A 75 -1.41 -13.58 1.56
N ASN A 76 -1.81 -13.04 0.40
CA ASN A 76 -0.90 -12.39 -0.53
C ASN A 76 -1.55 -11.23 -1.31
N ASN A 77 -0.70 -10.37 -1.87
CA ASN A 77 -1.07 -9.35 -2.83
C ASN A 77 -0.13 -9.47 -4.04
N ILE A 78 -0.69 -9.66 -5.22
CA ILE A 78 0.06 -9.83 -6.47
C ILE A 78 -0.28 -8.67 -7.39
N LEU A 79 0.76 -7.95 -7.84
CA LEU A 79 0.62 -6.98 -8.91
C LEU A 79 1.11 -7.60 -10.22
N VAL A 80 0.19 -7.80 -11.16
CA VAL A 80 0.44 -8.42 -12.45
C VAL A 80 0.58 -7.33 -13.51
N LEU A 81 1.77 -7.26 -14.12
CA LEU A 81 2.01 -6.43 -15.29
C LEU A 81 1.73 -7.23 -16.55
N TYR A 82 0.84 -6.75 -17.41
CA TYR A 82 0.48 -7.44 -18.65
C TYR A 82 0.31 -6.47 -19.81
N ASN A 83 0.33 -7.01 -21.02
CA ASN A 83 0.05 -6.30 -22.27
C ASN A 83 -1.02 -7.10 -23.02
N CYS A 84 -2.05 -6.42 -23.52
CA CYS A 84 -3.15 -7.04 -24.26
C CYS A 84 -3.02 -6.73 -25.77
N PRO A 85 -2.60 -7.70 -26.61
CA PRO A 85 -2.40 -7.46 -28.04
C PRO A 85 -3.69 -7.11 -28.80
N ALA A 86 -4.85 -7.51 -28.27
CA ALA A 86 -6.15 -7.24 -28.88
C ALA A 86 -6.54 -5.76 -28.83
N VAL A 87 -6.01 -5.02 -27.85
CA VAL A 87 -6.14 -3.57 -27.78
C VAL A 87 -4.98 -2.98 -28.56
N LYS A 88 -5.24 -2.29 -29.68
CA LYS A 88 -4.21 -1.69 -30.57
C LYS A 88 -3.35 -0.59 -29.92
N SER A 89 -3.32 -0.49 -28.59
CA SER A 89 -2.44 0.39 -27.84
C SER A 89 -1.25 -0.41 -27.30
N SER A 90 -0.03 0.09 -27.48
CA SER A 90 1.20 -0.45 -26.87
C SER A 90 1.27 -0.23 -25.35
N LYS A 91 0.14 -0.14 -24.66
CA LYS A 91 0.08 0.20 -23.25
C LYS A 91 0.17 -1.07 -22.40
N TYR A 92 1.07 -1.03 -21.44
CA TYR A 92 1.08 -2.00 -20.36
C TYR A 92 0.02 -1.65 -19.33
N PHE A 93 -0.58 -2.67 -18.74
CA PHE A 93 -1.62 -2.56 -17.73
C PHE A 93 -1.17 -3.27 -16.46
N VAL A 94 -1.64 -2.77 -15.32
CA VAL A 94 -1.43 -3.38 -14.01
C VAL A 94 -2.75 -3.90 -13.48
N HIS A 95 -2.75 -5.16 -13.07
CA HIS A 95 -3.88 -5.81 -12.40
C HIS A 95 -3.45 -6.25 -10.99
N ILE A 96 -4.37 -6.20 -10.02
CA ILE A 96 -4.08 -6.62 -8.65
C ILE A 96 -4.92 -7.85 -8.31
N LEU A 97 -4.25 -8.86 -7.78
CA LEU A 97 -4.87 -10.01 -7.15
C LEU A 97 -4.64 -9.90 -5.64
N HIS A 98 -5.72 -9.95 -4.87
CA HIS A 98 -5.69 -10.04 -3.42
C HIS A 98 -6.11 -11.45 -3.02
N ASN A 99 -5.23 -12.19 -2.36
CA ASN A 99 -5.42 -13.62 -2.06
C ASN A 99 -5.88 -14.40 -3.31
N GLU A 100 -5.17 -14.24 -4.42
CA GLU A 100 -5.48 -14.85 -5.73
C GLU A 100 -6.80 -14.41 -6.39
N HIS A 101 -7.56 -13.49 -5.79
CA HIS A 101 -8.79 -12.97 -6.37
C HIS A 101 -8.58 -11.60 -7.01
N PRO A 102 -9.06 -11.37 -8.24
CA PRO A 102 -8.93 -10.09 -8.92
C PRO A 102 -9.72 -8.99 -8.19
N VAL A 103 -9.05 -7.87 -7.89
CA VAL A 103 -9.66 -6.71 -7.22
C VAL A 103 -9.53 -5.48 -8.10
N PRO A 104 -10.61 -4.70 -8.31
CA PRO A 104 -10.53 -3.46 -9.08
C PRO A 104 -9.66 -2.44 -8.35
N LEU A 105 -8.75 -1.81 -9.10
CA LEU A 105 -7.99 -0.66 -8.62
C LEU A 105 -8.94 0.54 -8.45
N PRO A 106 -9.03 1.15 -7.26
CA PRO A 106 -9.80 2.37 -7.09
C PRO A 106 -9.18 3.50 -7.94
N GLN A 107 -10.03 4.30 -8.62
CA GLN A 107 -9.55 5.33 -9.55
C GLN A 107 -8.77 6.48 -8.87
N GLU A 108 -8.89 6.64 -7.54
CA GLU A 108 -8.33 7.76 -6.78
C GLU A 108 -7.12 7.38 -5.89
N THR A 109 -6.72 6.11 -5.82
CA THR A 109 -5.81 5.62 -4.75
C THR A 109 -4.32 5.76 -5.01
N ALA A 110 -3.91 6.29 -6.17
CA ALA A 110 -2.50 6.59 -6.42
C ALA A 110 -1.97 7.84 -5.69
N ALA A 111 -2.82 8.63 -5.01
CA ALA A 111 -2.43 9.97 -4.58
C ALA A 111 -1.92 10.17 -3.14
N PRO A 112 -2.35 9.42 -2.10
CA PRO A 112 -1.95 9.75 -0.72
C PRO A 112 -0.44 9.63 -0.48
N HIS A 113 0.19 8.62 -1.07
CA HIS A 113 1.63 8.40 -0.99
C HIS A 113 2.46 9.35 -1.85
N LEU A 114 1.83 10.04 -2.82
CA LEU A 114 2.48 11.13 -3.54
C LEU A 114 2.55 12.40 -2.70
N LYS A 115 1.62 12.60 -1.75
CA LYS A 115 1.61 13.76 -0.83
C LYS A 115 2.55 13.59 0.36
N HIS A 116 2.65 12.37 0.89
CA HIS A 116 3.48 12.07 2.05
C HIS A 116 4.29 10.80 1.80
N ASN A 117 5.62 10.89 1.88
CA ASN A 117 6.51 9.73 1.79
C ASN A 117 6.79 9.13 3.18
N TYR A 118 7.27 7.88 3.20
CA TYR A 118 7.56 7.15 4.45
C TYR A 118 8.48 7.94 5.38
N GLU A 119 9.56 8.50 4.84
CA GLU A 119 10.55 9.25 5.63
C GLU A 119 9.94 10.47 6.31
N THR A 120 9.07 11.21 5.62
CA THR A 120 8.40 12.40 6.15
C THR A 120 7.46 12.04 7.30
N LEU A 121 6.78 10.89 7.21
CA LEU A 121 5.82 10.44 8.22
C LEU A 121 6.49 9.75 9.42
N CYS A 122 7.55 8.98 9.18
CA CYS A 122 8.13 8.10 10.19
C CYS A 122 9.40 8.67 10.85
N ASN A 123 10.09 9.66 10.24
CA ASN A 123 11.32 10.25 10.81
C ASN A 123 11.08 11.53 11.65
N ILE A 124 9.85 11.77 12.12
CA ILE A 124 9.47 12.99 12.87
C ILE A 124 10.30 13.19 14.16
N GLN A 125 10.95 12.16 14.69
CA GLN A 125 11.67 12.22 15.97
C GLN A 125 13.16 12.62 15.89
N GLN A 126 13.77 12.83 14.71
CA GLN A 126 15.20 13.19 14.64
C GLN A 126 15.50 14.70 14.77
N LYS A 127 14.47 15.56 14.91
CA LYS A 127 14.62 17.00 15.16
C LYS A 127 13.90 17.44 16.44
N GLN A 128 14.28 16.89 17.59
CA GLN A 128 14.09 17.63 18.85
C GLN A 128 15.39 18.40 19.11
N PRO A 129 15.40 19.74 19.22
CA PRO A 129 16.58 20.44 19.68
C PRO A 129 16.90 19.97 21.10
N GLU A 130 18.15 19.60 21.35
CA GLU A 130 18.65 19.31 22.70
C GLU A 130 18.19 20.41 23.66
N LYS A 131 17.27 20.08 24.57
CA LYS A 131 17.05 20.91 25.75
C LYS A 131 18.28 20.77 26.61
N LYS A 132 19.25 21.68 26.43
CA LYS A 132 20.35 21.88 27.38
C LYS A 132 19.72 22.21 28.73
N HIS A 133 19.75 21.25 29.64
CA HIS A 133 19.32 21.44 31.02
C HIS A 133 20.38 22.30 31.71
N VAL A 134 20.23 23.62 31.69
CA VAL A 134 21.07 24.51 32.50
C VAL A 134 20.58 24.39 33.95
N GLN A 135 21.25 23.56 34.74
CA GLN A 135 21.12 23.60 36.20
C GLN A 135 21.97 24.76 36.73
N ASN A 136 21.32 25.87 37.08
CA ASN A 136 21.94 26.90 37.92
C ASN A 136 21.66 26.54 39.38
N TRP A 137 22.69 26.07 40.09
CA TRP A 137 22.73 26.10 41.55
C TRP A 137 23.63 27.27 41.95
N GLY A 138 23.02 28.35 42.43
CA GLY A 138 23.71 29.39 43.18
C GLY A 138 23.64 29.10 44.69
N PRO A 139 24.63 29.53 45.48
CA PRO A 139 24.49 29.60 46.93
C PRO A 139 23.51 30.71 47.35
#